data_AF-A0ABD0MS74-F1
#
_entry.id   AF-A0ABD0MS74-F1
#
_cell.length_a   1.000
_cell.length_b   1.000
_cell.length_c   1.000
_cell.angle_alpha   90.00
_cell.angle_beta   90.00
_cell.angle_gamma   90.00
#
_symmetry.space_group_name_H-M   'P 1'
#
loop_
_entity.id
_entity.type
_entity.pdbx_description
1 polymer ?
#
loop_
_entity_poly.entity_id
_entity_poly.type
_entity_poly.pdbx_seq_one_letter_code
_entity_poly.pdbx_strand_id
1 'polypeptide(L)'
;MYVPPMGVLPDNLAARLVFARSARQRSFNELTVLCPCCSSSSMDSCFLVVAFLFSFSLFSNGERTLKFVNVLYRHGDRSPIAAYPTDPHNESAWPQGFGQLSQEGMKQHFELGQFLKKRYTGFLSERYDRHEIFIRSTDHDRTLMSAEANLAGMFPPNDSEMFNPDLKWQPIPVHTVPEDEDR
;
A
#
# COMPACT_ATOMS: atom_id res chain seq x y z
N MET A 1 10.17 -16.81 0.25
CA MET A 1 9.28 -15.91 -0.54
C MET A 1 10.20 -14.85 -1.12
N TYR A 2 10.40 -14.86 -2.44
CA TYR A 2 11.34 -13.97 -3.12
C TYR A 2 10.79 -12.55 -3.11
N VAL A 3 11.49 -11.63 -2.45
CA VAL A 3 11.24 -10.19 -2.55
C VAL A 3 11.87 -9.75 -3.87
N PRO A 4 11.09 -9.29 -4.87
CA PRO A 4 11.66 -8.93 -6.16
C PRO A 4 12.59 -7.72 -6.02
N PRO A 5 13.63 -7.62 -6.87
CA PRO A 5 14.54 -6.48 -6.84
C PRO A 5 13.73 -5.21 -7.10
N MET A 6 13.96 -4.23 -6.23
CA MET A 6 13.34 -2.93 -6.29
C MET A 6 13.87 -2.21 -7.53
N GLY A 7 13.06 -2.18 -8.60
CA GLY A 7 13.37 -1.33 -9.74
C GLY A 7 13.45 0.14 -9.34
N VAL A 8 14.41 0.83 -9.94
CA VAL A 8 14.71 2.27 -9.92
C VAL A 8 13.45 3.11 -9.76
N LEU A 9 13.48 4.05 -8.83
CA LEU A 9 12.56 5.17 -8.86
C LEU A 9 13.18 6.24 -9.76
N PRO A 10 12.48 6.71 -10.82
CA PRO A 10 12.89 7.90 -11.56
C PRO A 10 13.14 9.08 -10.61
N ASP A 11 14.15 9.91 -10.90
CA ASP A 11 14.61 11.09 -10.11
C ASP A 11 13.51 12.11 -9.75
N ASN A 12 12.32 11.96 -10.35
CA ASN A 12 11.13 12.76 -10.21
C ASN A 12 9.96 12.05 -9.48
N LEU A 13 10.14 10.82 -8.95
CA LEU A 13 9.18 10.09 -8.10
C LEU A 13 9.63 10.04 -6.63
N ALA A 14 8.66 10.00 -5.70
CA ALA A 14 8.86 10.56 -4.36
C ALA A 14 8.64 9.64 -3.17
N ALA A 15 8.07 8.46 -3.38
CA ALA A 15 8.26 7.30 -2.53
C ALA A 15 7.45 6.15 -3.10
N ARG A 16 7.93 4.96 -2.76
CA ARG A 16 7.34 3.67 -3.04
C ARG A 16 6.85 3.07 -1.75
N LEU A 17 5.57 2.75 -1.74
CA LEU A 17 4.90 2.10 -0.64
C LEU A 17 4.43 0.72 -1.08
N VAL A 18 4.97 -0.31 -0.44
CA VAL A 18 4.68 -1.70 -0.77
C VAL A 18 3.87 -2.32 0.36
N PHE A 19 2.73 -2.91 0.01
CA PHE A 19 1.87 -3.65 0.92
C PHE A 19 1.80 -5.12 0.52
N ALA A 20 2.05 -6.00 1.48
CA ALA A 20 1.85 -7.44 1.30
C ALA A 20 1.02 -7.98 2.47
N ARG A 21 -0.06 -8.69 2.17
CA ARG A 21 -0.79 -9.38 3.24
C ARG A 21 0.04 -10.58 3.68
N SER A 22 0.46 -10.59 4.95
CA SER A 22 1.06 -11.78 5.56
C SER A 22 0.09 -12.95 5.39
N ALA A 23 0.57 -14.04 4.81
CA ALA A 23 -0.21 -15.24 4.57
C ALA A 23 -0.48 -15.97 5.89
N ARG A 24 -1.34 -15.41 6.75
CA ARG A 24 -1.89 -16.14 7.89
C ARG A 24 -3.19 -16.82 7.44
N GLN A 25 -3.05 -18.12 7.21
CA GLN A 25 -4.07 -19.09 6.80
C GLN A 25 -5.43 -18.81 7.46
N ARG A 26 -6.47 -18.49 6.67
CA ARG A 26 -7.84 -18.73 7.11
C ARG A 26 -8.16 -20.18 6.79
N SER A 27 -8.45 -20.97 7.81
CA SER A 27 -8.87 -22.36 7.69
C SER A 27 -10.10 -22.43 6.77
N PHE A 28 -9.98 -23.19 5.69
CA PHE A 28 -11.14 -23.62 4.93
C PHE A 28 -11.94 -24.58 5.82
N ASN A 29 -13.21 -24.26 6.08
CA ASN A 29 -14.14 -25.24 6.60
C ASN A 29 -14.35 -26.31 5.52
N GLU A 30 -13.92 -27.54 5.78
CA GLU A 30 -14.31 -28.72 5.01
C GLU A 30 -15.83 -28.90 5.11
N LEU A 31 -16.51 -28.83 3.96
CA LEU A 31 -17.85 -29.38 3.80
C LEU A 31 -17.68 -30.72 3.08
N THR A 32 -17.54 -31.79 3.85
CA THR A 32 -17.70 -33.17 3.41
C THR A 32 -19.09 -33.36 2.81
N VAL A 33 -19.17 -33.53 1.49
CA VAL A 33 -20.38 -34.01 0.82
C VAL A 33 -20.29 -35.53 0.76
N LEU A 34 -21.07 -36.20 1.61
CA LEU A 34 -21.25 -37.66 1.57
C LEU A 34 -22.09 -38.03 0.34
N CYS A 35 -21.50 -38.79 -0.59
CA CYS A 35 -22.19 -39.40 -1.72
C CYS A 35 -22.90 -40.69 -1.26
N PRO A 36 -24.21 -40.90 -1.54
CA PRO A 36 -24.83 -42.20 -1.36
C PRO A 36 -24.52 -43.10 -2.57
N CYS A 37 -24.13 -44.33 -2.26
CA CYS A 37 -24.03 -45.44 -3.19
C CYS A 37 -25.42 -45.75 -3.78
N CYS A 38 -25.57 -45.88 -5.10
CA CYS A 38 -26.72 -46.59 -5.65
C CYS A 38 -26.39 -47.30 -6.96
N SER A 39 -26.70 -48.59 -6.96
CA SER A 39 -26.55 -49.56 -8.04
C SER A 39 -27.73 -49.52 -9.02
N SER A 40 -27.41 -49.80 -10.29
CA SER A 40 -28.23 -50.41 -11.35
C SER A 40 -28.68 -49.52 -12.54
N SER A 41 -28.19 -49.95 -13.71
CA SER A 41 -28.71 -49.95 -15.08
C SER A 41 -29.44 -48.73 -15.67
N SER A 42 -28.73 -48.08 -16.60
CA SER A 42 -29.18 -47.61 -17.93
C SER A 42 -30.14 -46.39 -17.99
N MET A 43 -29.62 -45.31 -18.57
CA MET A 43 -30.22 -43.99 -18.88
C MET A 43 -30.18 -42.88 -17.81
N ASP A 44 -29.99 -43.19 -16.52
CA ASP A 44 -29.86 -42.13 -15.49
C ASP A 44 -28.44 -41.52 -15.39
N SER A 45 -27.46 -42.18 -16.00
CA SER A 45 -26.05 -41.78 -15.91
C SER A 45 -25.75 -40.48 -16.68
N CYS A 46 -26.44 -40.21 -17.78
CA CYS A 46 -26.27 -38.96 -18.53
C CYS A 46 -26.89 -37.76 -17.80
N PHE A 47 -28.06 -37.93 -17.17
CA PHE A 47 -28.71 -36.87 -16.40
C PHE A 47 -27.92 -36.48 -15.16
N LEU A 48 -27.34 -37.46 -14.45
CA LEU A 48 -26.47 -37.20 -13.30
C LEU A 48 -25.16 -36.52 -13.71
N VAL A 49 -24.55 -36.90 -14.83
CA VAL A 49 -23.34 -36.23 -15.34
C VAL A 49 -23.63 -34.79 -15.78
N VAL A 50 -24.74 -34.54 -16.47
CA VAL A 50 -25.15 -33.18 -16.87
C VAL A 50 -25.49 -32.32 -15.66
N ALA A 51 -26.20 -32.87 -14.66
CA ALA A 51 -26.48 -32.18 -13.41
C ALA A 51 -25.19 -31.87 -12.62
N PHE A 52 -24.25 -32.81 -12.57
CA PHE A 52 -22.95 -32.63 -11.91
C PHE A 52 -22.09 -31.56 -12.60
N LEU A 53 -22.05 -31.53 -13.94
CA LEU A 53 -21.37 -30.49 -14.73
C LEU A 53 -22.05 -29.12 -14.59
N PHE A 54 -23.37 -29.08 -14.48
CA PHE A 54 -24.13 -27.84 -14.24
C PHE A 54 -23.91 -27.30 -12.82
N SER A 55 -23.87 -28.17 -11.81
CA SER A 55 -23.49 -27.81 -10.43
C SER A 55 -22.04 -27.36 -10.32
N PHE A 56 -21.09 -28.01 -11.01
CA PHE A 56 -19.69 -27.61 -11.01
C PHE A 56 -19.48 -26.23 -11.64
N SER A 57 -20.27 -25.90 -12.67
CA SER A 57 -20.26 -24.59 -13.33
C SER A 57 -20.80 -23.47 -12.45
N LEU A 58 -21.74 -23.77 -11.53
CA LEU A 58 -22.30 -22.81 -10.56
C LEU A 58 -21.39 -22.54 -9.35
N PHE A 59 -20.47 -23.46 -9.03
CA PHE A 59 -19.56 -23.35 -7.87
C PHE A 59 -18.20 -22.70 -8.19
N SER A 60 -17.90 -22.43 -9.46
CA SER A 60 -16.64 -21.79 -9.89
C SER A 60 -16.63 -20.25 -9.70
N ASN A 61 -17.20 -19.74 -8.60
CA ASN A 61 -16.97 -18.36 -8.19
C ASN A 61 -15.70 -18.29 -7.34
N GLY A 62 -14.54 -18.39 -8.01
CA GLY A 62 -13.26 -18.13 -7.36
C GLY A 62 -13.22 -16.69 -6.84
N GLU A 63 -13.27 -16.51 -5.52
CA GLU A 63 -13.22 -15.18 -4.90
C GLU A 63 -11.87 -14.52 -5.21
N ARG A 64 -11.89 -13.41 -5.96
CA ARG A 64 -10.68 -12.64 -6.28
C ARG A 64 -10.32 -11.80 -5.06
N THR A 65 -9.29 -12.23 -4.32
CA THR A 65 -8.78 -11.49 -3.16
C THR A 65 -7.55 -10.65 -3.50
N LEU A 66 -7.48 -9.41 -3.03
CA LEU A 66 -6.26 -8.60 -3.08
C LEU A 66 -5.13 -9.30 -2.30
N LYS A 67 -3.96 -9.45 -2.92
CA LYS A 67 -2.78 -10.09 -2.30
C LYS A 67 -1.62 -9.13 -2.04
N PHE A 68 -1.44 -8.16 -2.92
CA PHE A 68 -0.28 -7.29 -2.93
C PHE A 68 -0.63 -5.96 -3.60
N VAL A 69 -0.01 -4.88 -3.14
CA VAL A 69 -0.16 -3.54 -3.72
C VAL A 69 1.20 -2.85 -3.69
N ASN A 70 1.48 -2.11 -4.76
CA ASN A 70 2.64 -1.26 -4.88
C ASN A 70 2.15 0.13 -5.29
N VAL A 71 2.36 1.12 -4.43
CA VAL A 71 1.95 2.51 -4.66
C VAL A 71 3.21 3.32 -4.92
N LEU A 72 3.22 4.00 -6.06
CA LEU A 72 4.23 4.99 -6.41
C LEU A 72 3.53 6.34 -6.43
N TYR A 73 4.06 7.29 -5.68
CA TYR A 73 3.54 8.65 -5.66
C TYR A 73 4.66 9.68 -5.81
N ARG A 74 4.27 10.86 -6.32
CA ARG A 74 5.10 12.06 -6.33
C ARG A 74 4.96 12.78 -4.98
N HIS A 75 5.93 13.65 -4.69
CA HIS A 75 5.97 14.48 -3.50
C HIS A 75 4.84 15.50 -3.59
N GLY A 76 4.52 16.11 -2.46
CA GLY A 76 3.51 17.15 -2.39
C GLY A 76 3.96 18.44 -3.05
N ASP A 77 3.12 19.46 -2.94
CA ASP A 77 3.50 20.83 -3.29
C ASP A 77 4.84 21.25 -2.65
N ARG A 78 5.65 21.97 -3.41
CA ARG A 78 7.00 22.39 -3.02
C ARG A 78 7.39 23.71 -3.67
N SER A 79 8.42 24.36 -3.13
CA SER A 79 9.05 25.50 -3.79
C SER A 79 9.75 25.09 -5.11
N PRO A 80 10.02 26.05 -6.02
CA PRO A 80 10.82 25.83 -7.23
C PRO A 80 12.20 25.26 -6.87
N ILE A 81 12.81 24.46 -7.74
CA ILE A 81 14.18 23.95 -7.53
C ILE A 81 15.23 24.99 -7.94
N ALA A 82 14.86 25.84 -8.91
CA ALA A 82 15.67 26.96 -9.36
C ALA A 82 14.75 28.05 -9.90
N ALA A 83 15.24 29.29 -9.87
CA ALA A 83 14.64 30.42 -10.56
C ALA A 83 15.31 30.65 -11.91
N TYR A 84 14.59 31.27 -12.86
CA TYR A 84 15.21 31.75 -14.09
C TYR A 84 15.99 33.06 -13.81
N PRO A 85 16.97 33.45 -14.65
CA PRO A 85 17.91 34.52 -14.31
C PRO A 85 17.29 35.90 -14.00
N THR A 86 16.09 36.18 -14.52
CA THR A 86 15.39 37.47 -14.34
C THR A 86 14.17 37.35 -13.44
N ASP A 87 14.06 36.28 -12.65
CA ASP A 87 12.96 36.10 -11.70
C ASP A 87 13.08 37.12 -10.56
N PRO A 88 12.03 37.93 -10.28
CA PRO A 88 12.03 38.83 -9.13
C PRO A 88 11.95 38.09 -7.78
N HIS A 89 11.65 36.79 -7.77
CA HIS A 89 11.49 35.97 -6.56
C HIS A 89 12.63 34.98 -6.39
N ASN A 90 13.64 35.44 -5.65
CA ASN A 90 14.82 34.67 -5.26
C ASN A 90 14.46 33.59 -4.24
N GLU A 91 15.44 32.75 -3.87
CA GLU A 91 15.27 31.71 -2.85
C GLU A 91 14.70 32.23 -1.52
N SER A 92 15.10 33.44 -1.10
CA SER A 92 14.60 34.07 0.13
C SER A 92 13.10 34.38 0.15
N ALA A 93 12.42 34.35 -1.02
CA ALA A 93 10.97 34.48 -1.09
C ALA A 93 10.24 33.21 -0.61
N TRP A 94 10.96 32.09 -0.45
CA TRP A 94 10.43 30.79 -0.06
C TRP A 94 10.83 30.49 1.38
N PRO A 95 9.89 30.21 2.30
CA PRO A 95 10.19 30.07 3.74
C PRO A 95 11.26 29.03 4.10
N GLN A 96 11.38 27.97 3.29
CA GLN A 96 12.36 26.90 3.47
C GLN A 96 13.42 26.88 2.36
N GLY A 97 13.45 27.89 1.48
CA GLY A 97 14.31 27.91 0.30
C GLY A 97 13.78 27.05 -0.85
N PHE A 98 14.63 26.77 -1.84
CA PHE A 98 14.26 26.07 -3.06
C PHE A 98 14.20 24.54 -2.89
N GLY A 99 13.33 23.90 -3.68
CA GLY A 99 13.17 22.45 -3.75
C GLY A 99 12.52 21.79 -2.53
N GLN A 100 12.10 22.58 -1.53
CA GLN A 100 11.60 22.12 -0.23
C GLN A 100 10.08 21.94 -0.22
N LEU A 101 9.62 20.93 0.53
CA LEU A 101 8.20 20.62 0.67
C LEU A 101 7.47 21.75 1.40
N SER A 102 6.34 22.19 0.86
CA SER A 102 5.53 23.23 1.50
C SER A 102 4.60 22.64 2.56
N GLN A 103 4.03 23.51 3.41
CA GLN A 103 2.98 23.11 4.35
C GLN A 103 1.76 22.49 3.63
N GLU A 104 1.44 22.99 2.45
CA GLU A 104 0.39 22.43 1.60
C GLU A 104 0.78 21.04 1.10
N GLY A 105 2.04 20.83 0.70
CA GLY A 105 2.56 19.52 0.32
C GLY A 105 2.48 18.49 1.45
N MET A 106 2.78 18.88 2.68
CA MET A 106 2.60 18.02 3.86
C MET A 106 1.14 17.62 4.03
N LYS A 107 0.21 18.59 3.94
CA LYS A 107 -1.23 18.35 4.07
C LYS A 107 -1.75 17.40 2.98
N GLN A 108 -1.34 17.61 1.73
CA GLN A 108 -1.69 16.74 0.60
C GLN A 108 -1.28 15.29 0.86
N HIS A 109 -0.07 15.06 1.39
CA HIS A 109 0.39 13.72 1.71
C HIS A 109 -0.32 13.10 2.90
N PHE A 110 -0.61 13.89 3.94
CA PHE A 110 -1.42 13.45 5.06
C PHE A 110 -2.81 12.98 4.62
N GLU A 111 -3.49 13.75 3.78
CA GLU A 111 -4.80 13.39 3.20
C GLU A 111 -4.70 12.16 2.29
N LEU A 112 -3.65 12.05 1.48
CA LEU A 112 -3.38 10.85 0.68
C LEU A 112 -3.20 9.62 1.59
N GLY A 113 -2.51 9.76 2.72
CA GLY A 113 -2.33 8.70 3.71
C GLY A 113 -3.66 8.21 4.28
N GLN A 114 -4.53 9.14 4.66
CA GLN A 114 -5.89 8.84 5.13
C GLN A 114 -6.72 8.12 4.04
N PHE A 115 -6.63 8.58 2.80
CA PHE A 115 -7.28 7.93 1.68
C PHE A 115 -6.80 6.49 1.47
N LEU A 116 -5.48 6.25 1.50
CA LEU A 116 -4.89 4.92 1.35
C LEU A 116 -5.29 3.99 2.49
N LYS A 117 -5.27 4.48 3.74
CA LYS A 117 -5.74 3.71 4.90
C LYS A 117 -7.20 3.26 4.75
N LYS A 118 -8.07 4.17 4.34
CA LYS A 118 -9.49 3.88 4.08
C LYS A 118 -9.68 2.94 2.90
N ARG A 119 -8.90 3.10 1.83
CA ARG A 119 -8.99 2.28 0.62
C ARG A 119 -8.58 0.82 0.88
N TYR A 120 -7.61 0.60 1.74
CA TYR A 120 -7.06 -0.72 2.05
C TYR A 120 -7.52 -1.27 3.41
N THR A 121 -8.63 -0.75 3.96
CA THR A 121 -9.30 -1.33 5.13
C THR A 121 -9.63 -2.81 4.89
N GLY A 122 -9.32 -3.66 5.86
CA GLY A 122 -9.51 -5.12 5.76
C GLY A 122 -8.41 -5.85 4.98
N PHE A 123 -7.55 -5.13 4.25
CA PHE A 123 -6.32 -5.66 3.66
C PHE A 123 -5.11 -5.39 4.57
N LEU A 124 -4.99 -4.17 5.09
CA LEU A 124 -3.98 -3.76 6.07
C LEU A 124 -4.53 -3.83 7.49
N SER A 125 -3.64 -4.11 8.45
CA SER A 125 -3.92 -4.00 9.87
C SER A 125 -4.27 -2.57 10.29
N GLU A 126 -5.06 -2.43 11.36
CA GLU A 126 -5.43 -1.10 11.89
C GLU A 126 -4.21 -0.37 12.47
N ARG A 127 -3.36 -1.11 13.18
CA ARG A 127 -2.04 -0.67 13.62
C ARG A 127 -0.97 -0.87 12.56
N TYR A 128 0.12 -0.13 12.69
CA TYR A 128 1.33 -0.37 11.91
C TYR A 128 1.92 -1.75 12.25
N ASP A 129 2.21 -2.56 11.22
CA ASP A 129 2.97 -3.81 11.34
C ASP A 129 4.10 -3.82 10.30
N ARG A 130 5.35 -3.84 10.79
CA ARG A 130 6.56 -3.85 9.98
C ARG A 130 6.66 -5.03 8.98
N HIS A 131 5.84 -6.07 9.12
CA HIS A 131 5.82 -7.21 8.21
C HIS A 131 4.77 -7.07 7.09
N GLU A 132 3.87 -6.09 7.16
CA GLU A 132 2.83 -5.85 6.15
C GLU A 132 3.21 -4.73 5.17
N ILE A 133 4.05 -3.80 5.61
CA ILE A 133 4.37 -2.57 4.88
C ILE A 133 5.87 -2.36 4.79
N PHE A 134 6.31 -1.92 3.62
CA PHE A 134 7.68 -1.48 3.36
C PHE A 134 7.65 -0.15 2.63
N ILE A 135 8.45 0.81 3.09
CA ILE A 135 8.47 2.18 2.57
C ILE A 135 9.88 2.51 2.11
N ARG A 136 9.99 2.99 0.88
CA ARG A 136 11.25 3.49 0.32
C ARG A 136 11.03 4.84 -0.33
N SER A 137 11.89 5.80 -0.07
CA SER A 137 11.92 7.11 -0.72
C SER A 137 13.20 7.25 -1.53
N THR A 138 13.23 8.23 -2.43
CA THR A 138 14.48 8.79 -2.96
C THR A 138 15.11 9.71 -1.92
N ASP A 139 16.42 9.96 -2.04
CA ASP A 139 17.20 10.75 -1.08
C ASP A 139 17.06 12.27 -1.28
N HIS A 140 15.84 12.77 -1.16
CA HIS A 140 15.55 14.19 -1.11
C HIS A 140 14.63 14.51 0.08
N ASP A 141 14.86 15.65 0.72
CA ASP A 141 14.03 16.12 1.84
C ASP A 141 12.54 16.08 1.49
N ARG A 142 12.17 16.64 0.34
CA ARG A 142 10.77 16.71 -0.12
C ARG A 142 10.10 15.34 -0.26
N THR A 143 10.85 14.30 -0.61
CA THR A 143 10.33 12.94 -0.85
C THR A 143 10.22 12.17 0.46
N LEU A 144 11.26 12.25 1.31
CA LEU A 144 11.26 11.72 2.67
C LEU A 144 10.12 12.31 3.52
N MET A 145 10.02 13.65 3.56
CA MET A 145 8.98 14.35 4.32
C MET A 145 7.56 14.07 3.79
N SER A 146 7.42 13.88 2.48
CA SER A 146 6.14 13.45 1.88
C SER A 146 5.74 12.04 2.34
N ALA A 147 6.70 11.11 2.39
CA ALA A 147 6.45 9.76 2.88
C ALA A 147 6.07 9.77 4.37
N GLU A 148 6.75 10.54 5.20
CA GLU A 148 6.45 10.69 6.62
C GLU A 148 5.06 11.30 6.87
N ALA A 149 4.72 12.38 6.16
CA ALA A 149 3.39 12.99 6.24
C ALA A 149 2.29 12.01 5.80
N ASN A 150 2.55 11.22 4.76
CA ASN A 150 1.64 10.16 4.31
C ASN A 150 1.43 9.09 5.38
N LEU A 151 2.51 8.62 6.00
CA LEU A 151 2.46 7.62 7.06
C LEU A 151 1.75 8.14 8.31
N ALA A 152 1.92 9.41 8.66
CA ALA A 152 1.20 10.05 9.76
C ALA A 152 -0.32 10.05 9.53
N GLY A 153 -0.77 10.26 8.29
CA GLY A 153 -2.20 10.15 7.93
C GLY A 153 -2.71 8.71 7.85
N MET A 154 -1.83 7.77 7.57
CA MET A 154 -2.18 6.36 7.34
C MET A 154 -2.20 5.51 8.62
N PHE A 155 -1.33 5.82 9.60
CA PHE A 155 -1.20 5.07 10.86
C PHE A 155 -1.14 6.00 12.09
N PRO A 156 -2.22 6.75 12.38
CA PRO A 156 -2.33 7.42 13.66
C PRO A 156 -2.28 6.38 14.81
N PRO A 157 -1.42 6.55 15.82
CA PRO A 157 -1.30 5.58 16.91
C PRO A 157 -2.57 5.56 17.76
N ASN A 158 -2.93 4.38 18.26
CA ASN A 158 -3.90 4.27 19.35
C ASN A 158 -3.23 4.51 20.72
N ASP A 159 -4.02 4.63 21.79
CA ASP A 159 -3.53 4.97 23.14
C ASP A 159 -2.40 4.06 23.64
N SER A 160 -2.34 2.79 23.22
CA SER A 160 -1.28 1.85 23.60
C SER A 160 0.01 2.00 22.80
N GLU A 161 -0.06 2.63 21.63
CA GLU A 161 1.06 2.89 20.71
C GLU A 161 1.65 4.29 20.88
N MET A 162 0.92 5.18 21.57
CA MET A 162 1.36 6.53 21.85
C MET A 162 2.49 6.53 22.87
N PHE A 163 3.71 6.86 22.44
CA PHE A 163 4.84 7.10 23.32
C PHE A 163 4.76 8.46 24.03
N ASN A 164 3.94 9.38 23.51
CA ASN A 164 3.64 10.68 24.08
C ASN A 164 2.12 10.94 23.98
N PRO A 165 1.41 11.18 25.09
CA PRO A 165 -0.05 11.35 25.13
C PRO A 165 -0.55 12.57 24.35
N ASP A 166 0.28 13.60 24.16
CA ASP A 166 -0.10 14.84 23.47
C ASP A 166 0.21 14.79 21.96
N LEU A 167 0.83 13.70 21.48
CA LEU A 167 1.30 13.57 20.11
C LEU A 167 0.71 12.34 19.45
N LYS A 168 -0.31 12.54 18.60
CA LYS A 168 -0.94 11.48 17.78
C LYS A 168 -0.09 11.13 16.54
N TRP A 169 1.18 10.80 16.78
CA TRP A 169 2.13 10.38 15.77
C TRP A 169 3.03 9.29 16.33
N GLN A 170 3.48 8.39 15.46
CA GLN A 170 4.44 7.35 15.81
C GLN A 170 5.54 7.27 14.74
N PRO A 171 6.78 6.94 15.12
CA PRO A 171 7.87 6.80 14.16
C PRO A 171 7.66 5.54 13.31
N ILE A 172 7.63 5.72 11.98
CA ILE A 172 7.60 4.62 11.01
C ILE A 172 8.80 4.79 10.08
N PRO A 173 9.63 3.75 9.88
CA PRO A 173 10.86 3.86 9.10
C PRO A 173 10.58 4.09 7.61
N VAL A 174 11.24 5.10 7.04
CA VAL A 174 11.32 5.34 5.59
C VAL A 174 12.74 5.02 5.15
N HIS A 175 12.90 4.03 4.29
CA HIS A 175 14.22 3.64 3.78
C HIS A 175 14.61 4.51 2.59
N THR A 176 15.89 4.81 2.43
CA THR A 176 16.43 5.53 1.28
C THR A 176 17.79 4.93 0.90
N VAL A 177 18.27 5.26 -0.28
CA VAL A 177 19.65 5.03 -0.72
C VAL A 177 20.17 6.32 -1.34
N PRO A 178 21.48 6.61 -1.26
CA PRO A 178 22.05 7.79 -1.92
C PRO A 178 21.65 7.88 -3.40
N GLU A 179 21.46 9.09 -3.91
CA GLU A 179 20.97 9.35 -5.28
C GLU A 179 21.85 8.69 -6.35
N ASP A 180 23.17 8.70 -6.18
CA ASP A 180 24.13 8.09 -7.11
C ASP A 180 24.14 6.55 -7.05
N GLU A 181 23.55 5.98 -6.01
CA GLU A 181 23.36 4.54 -5.81
C GLU A 181 21.92 4.08 -6.09
N ASP A 182 20.99 4.98 -6.44
CA ASP A 182 19.59 4.63 -6.74
C ASP A 182 19.46 3.94 -8.11
N ARG A 183 19.69 2.62 -8.02
CA ARG A 183 19.53 1.46 -8.92
C ARG A 183 18.39 1.39 -9.90
#